data_AF-A0A959UWW9-F1
#
_entry.id   AF-A0A959UWW9-F1
#
_cell.length_a   1.000
_cell.length_b   1.000
_cell.length_c   1.000
_cell.angle_alpha   90.00
_cell.angle_beta   90.00
_cell.angle_gamma   90.00
#
_symmetry.space_group_name_H-M   'P 1'
#
loop_
_entity.id
_entity.type
_entity.pdbx_description
1 polymer ?
#
loop_
_entity_poly.entity_id
_entity_poly.type
_entity_poly.pdbx_seq_one_letter_code
_entity_poly.pdbx_strand_id
1 'polypeptide(L)'
;MNQLLALLSATGLALGTQAQPTLTLTSNAPVAGTTYTQHYGPWIPPGGGGPNQTWDLSALIADSSHTVLWTAPGNTPNGPLFPTATMAEVSNAVIQYYRVASDGIHFAGSDDGTSAIVHAPQGTYLPFPCTIGTTWATPQNATFTFQGNTVVRTGTFSGQADGHGTLLMPGGSIPNVLRVHWIHEVEDDMNFFTISTTYDGFAYFVAGQAHPVAEMVTASIDFGGGTQTRQFSRWTSDIST
;
A
#
# COMPACT_ATOMS: atom_id res chain seq x y z
N MET A 1 0.58 44.51 57.96
CA MET A 1 1.05 44.21 56.59
C MET A 1 0.71 42.75 56.32
N ASN A 2 -0.47 42.48 55.78
CA ASN A 2 -0.92 41.12 55.46
C ASN A 2 -0.56 40.82 54.00
N GLN A 3 0.37 39.90 53.77
CA GLN A 3 0.64 39.37 52.44
C GLN A 3 -0.35 38.24 52.16
N LEU A 4 -1.29 38.49 51.23
CA LEU A 4 -2.07 37.45 50.59
C LEU A 4 -1.16 36.64 49.67
N LEU A 5 -1.00 35.34 49.91
CA LEU A 5 -0.52 34.39 48.91
C LEU A 5 -1.65 34.10 47.92
N ALA A 6 -1.48 34.52 46.67
CA ALA A 6 -2.32 34.09 45.57
C ALA A 6 -1.84 32.71 45.08
N LEU A 7 -2.67 31.67 45.24
CA LEU A 7 -2.47 30.38 44.59
C LEU A 7 -2.86 30.51 43.11
N LEU A 8 -1.88 30.48 42.19
CA LEU A 8 -2.15 30.27 40.77
C LEU A 8 -2.48 28.79 40.54
N SER A 9 -3.74 28.50 40.19
CA SER A 9 -4.15 27.19 39.70
C SER A 9 -3.76 27.09 38.22
N ALA A 10 -2.73 26.29 37.91
CA ALA A 10 -2.39 25.95 36.53
C ALA A 10 -3.35 24.88 36.01
N THR A 11 -4.36 25.28 35.24
CA THR A 11 -5.21 24.37 34.49
C THR A 11 -4.40 23.83 33.31
N GLY A 12 -3.86 22.62 33.44
CA GLY A 12 -3.17 21.95 32.34
C GLY A 12 -4.17 21.58 31.24
N LEU A 13 -3.99 22.14 30.04
CA LEU A 13 -4.64 21.62 28.83
C LEU A 13 -4.07 20.22 28.57
N ALA A 14 -4.89 19.20 28.77
CA ALA A 14 -4.59 17.85 28.31
C ALA A 14 -4.68 17.84 26.78
N LEU A 15 -3.56 18.10 26.11
CA LEU A 15 -3.41 17.77 24.69
C LEU A 15 -3.55 16.25 24.58
N GLY A 16 -4.68 15.79 24.04
CA GLY A 16 -4.88 14.38 23.72
C GLY A 16 -3.81 13.94 22.74
N THR A 17 -2.82 13.20 23.22
CA THR A 17 -1.85 12.54 22.37
C THR A 17 -2.58 11.42 21.64
N GLN A 18 -2.93 11.65 20.37
CA GLN A 18 -3.39 10.57 19.50
C GLN A 18 -2.21 9.62 19.32
N ALA A 19 -2.29 8.43 19.92
CA ALA A 19 -1.26 7.43 19.78
C ALA A 19 -1.14 7.06 18.30
N GLN A 20 0.06 7.23 17.73
CA GLN A 20 0.30 6.82 16.36
C GLN A 20 0.12 5.29 16.22
N PRO A 21 -0.55 4.81 15.16
CA PRO A 21 -0.65 3.37 14.90
C PRO A 21 0.74 2.77 14.65
N THR A 22 0.96 1.57 15.17
CA THR A 22 2.11 0.73 14.81
C THR A 22 1.59 -0.47 14.05
N LEU A 23 1.98 -0.59 12.78
CA LEU A 23 1.59 -1.73 11.96
C LEU A 23 2.57 -2.87 12.23
N THR A 24 2.06 -4.03 12.59
CA THR A 24 2.85 -5.21 12.96
C THR A 24 2.36 -6.42 12.17
N LEU A 25 3.15 -7.49 12.16
CA LEU A 25 2.70 -8.77 11.61
C LEU A 25 1.35 -9.19 12.23
N THR A 26 1.22 -9.11 13.56
CA THR A 26 0.00 -9.54 14.26
C THR A 26 -1.23 -8.70 13.92
N SER A 27 -1.04 -7.40 13.65
CA SER A 27 -2.15 -6.48 13.39
C SER A 27 -2.47 -6.28 11.92
N ASN A 28 -1.53 -6.51 11.01
CA ASN A 28 -1.66 -6.12 9.60
C ASN A 28 -1.21 -7.21 8.62
N ALA A 29 -0.93 -8.44 9.06
CA ALA A 29 -0.78 -9.55 8.12
C ALA A 29 -2.11 -9.88 7.44
N PRO A 30 -2.13 -10.13 6.13
CA PRO A 30 -3.33 -10.65 5.47
C PRO A 30 -3.65 -12.05 5.97
N VAL A 31 -4.94 -12.34 6.10
CA VAL A 31 -5.48 -13.61 6.60
C VAL A 31 -6.22 -14.31 5.48
N ALA A 32 -5.91 -15.59 5.26
CA ALA A 32 -6.58 -16.39 4.24
C ALA A 32 -8.07 -16.56 4.56
N GLY A 33 -8.92 -16.42 3.54
CA GLY A 33 -10.38 -16.39 3.66
C GLY A 33 -10.97 -14.99 3.80
N THR A 34 -10.16 -13.95 4.04
CA THR A 34 -10.65 -12.57 4.11
C THR A 34 -11.05 -12.07 2.72
N THR A 35 -12.26 -11.50 2.63
CA THR A 35 -12.77 -10.84 1.42
C THR A 35 -13.16 -9.40 1.70
N TYR A 36 -12.93 -8.51 0.74
CA TYR A 36 -13.42 -7.13 0.79
C TYR A 36 -13.72 -6.61 -0.61
N THR A 37 -14.52 -5.54 -0.68
CA THR A 37 -14.77 -4.82 -1.93
C THR A 37 -13.76 -3.69 -2.06
N GLN A 38 -12.99 -3.70 -3.14
CA GLN A 38 -12.11 -2.60 -3.53
C GLN A 38 -12.80 -1.77 -4.61
N HIS A 39 -12.98 -0.49 -4.33
CA HIS A 39 -13.51 0.52 -5.24
C HIS A 39 -12.36 1.22 -5.94
N TYR A 40 -12.63 1.69 -7.15
CA TYR A 40 -11.73 2.51 -7.95
C TYR A 40 -12.46 3.76 -8.40
N GLY A 41 -11.72 4.87 -8.49
CA GLY A 41 -12.30 6.13 -8.92
C GLY A 41 -11.24 7.13 -9.37
N PRO A 42 -11.66 8.38 -9.60
CA PRO A 42 -10.76 9.46 -9.96
C PRO A 42 -9.76 9.73 -8.84
N TRP A 43 -8.54 10.11 -9.23
CA TRP A 43 -7.54 10.56 -8.28
C TRP A 43 -7.96 11.88 -7.62
N ILE A 44 -7.65 12.02 -6.33
CA ILE A 44 -7.77 13.27 -5.59
C ILE A 44 -6.48 13.56 -4.83
N PRO A 45 -6.19 14.84 -4.49
CA PRO A 45 -4.96 15.19 -3.77
C PRO A 45 -4.80 14.43 -2.44
N PRO A 46 -3.65 13.77 -2.19
CA PRO A 46 -3.42 12.97 -0.98
C PRO A 46 -3.14 13.81 0.30
N GLY A 47 -3.11 15.13 0.19
CA GLY A 47 -2.75 16.03 1.28
C GLY A 47 -1.28 15.96 1.71
N GLY A 48 -0.94 16.63 2.81
CA GLY A 48 0.43 16.74 3.32
C GLY A 48 0.86 15.57 4.23
N GLY A 49 2.17 15.42 4.41
CA GLY A 49 2.76 14.51 5.40
C GLY A 49 2.93 15.19 6.75
N GLY A 50 3.43 14.43 7.73
CA GLY A 50 3.72 14.90 9.08
C GLY A 50 2.69 14.47 10.13
N PRO A 51 2.86 14.94 11.37
CA PRO A 51 1.98 14.57 12.46
C PRO A 51 0.62 15.29 12.40
N ASN A 52 -0.38 14.65 13.00
CA ASN A 52 -1.72 15.20 13.23
C ASN A 52 -2.42 15.76 11.98
N GLN A 53 -2.26 15.08 10.85
CA GLN A 53 -2.92 15.49 9.60
C GLN A 53 -4.42 15.20 9.63
N THR A 54 -5.17 15.96 8.83
CA THR A 54 -6.52 15.59 8.43
C THR A 54 -6.52 15.47 6.92
N TRP A 55 -6.68 14.25 6.42
CA TRP A 55 -6.76 13.98 4.99
C TRP A 55 -8.23 13.87 4.60
N ASP A 56 -8.70 14.80 3.78
CA ASP A 56 -10.08 14.81 3.31
C ASP A 56 -10.19 14.06 1.97
N LEU A 57 -10.65 12.82 2.05
CA LEU A 57 -10.99 11.97 0.90
C LEU A 57 -12.51 11.74 0.80
N SER A 58 -13.33 12.59 1.42
CA SER A 58 -14.79 12.43 1.43
C SER A 58 -15.43 12.57 0.04
N ALA A 59 -14.70 13.16 -0.91
CA ALA A 59 -15.11 13.33 -2.31
C ALA A 59 -14.82 12.11 -3.22
N LEU A 60 -14.32 10.99 -2.68
CA LEU A 60 -14.11 9.76 -3.46
C LEU A 60 -15.44 9.23 -4.00
N ILE A 61 -15.48 8.94 -5.30
CA ILE A 61 -16.63 8.41 -6.03
C ILE A 61 -16.18 7.19 -6.83
N ALA A 62 -16.89 6.07 -6.68
CA ALA A 62 -16.56 4.82 -7.36
C ALA A 62 -17.02 4.85 -8.82
N ASP A 63 -16.07 4.64 -9.74
CA ASP A 63 -16.33 4.37 -11.16
C ASP A 63 -16.49 2.86 -11.41
N SER A 64 -15.80 2.04 -10.61
CA SER A 64 -15.87 0.58 -10.65
C SER A 64 -15.48 -0.03 -9.31
N SER A 65 -15.79 -1.31 -9.13
CA SER A 65 -15.34 -2.08 -7.96
C SER A 65 -15.15 -3.55 -8.32
N HIS A 66 -14.39 -4.25 -7.49
CA HIS A 66 -14.31 -5.70 -7.53
C HIS A 66 -14.10 -6.28 -6.14
N THR A 67 -14.44 -7.55 -5.97
CA THR A 67 -14.15 -8.30 -4.74
C THR A 67 -12.73 -8.82 -4.78
N VAL A 68 -11.99 -8.56 -3.72
CA VAL A 68 -10.67 -9.12 -3.45
C VAL A 68 -10.81 -10.28 -2.46
N LEU A 69 -10.09 -11.37 -2.72
CA LEU A 69 -9.98 -12.52 -1.81
C LEU A 69 -8.51 -12.78 -1.46
N TRP A 70 -8.22 -12.81 -0.16
CA TRP A 70 -6.96 -13.35 0.34
C TRP A 70 -7.07 -14.86 0.52
N THR A 71 -6.12 -15.61 -0.02
CA THR A 71 -6.11 -17.09 0.07
C THR A 71 -4.67 -17.62 0.14
N ALA A 72 -4.52 -18.92 0.41
CA ALA A 72 -3.23 -19.59 0.30
C ALA A 72 -2.84 -19.74 -1.19
N PRO A 73 -1.55 -19.58 -1.56
CA PRO A 73 -1.12 -19.76 -2.96
C PRO A 73 -1.51 -21.10 -3.55
N GLY A 74 -1.50 -22.19 -2.76
CA GLY A 74 -1.93 -23.52 -3.24
C GLY A 74 -3.39 -23.62 -3.69
N ASN A 75 -4.23 -22.61 -3.41
CA ASN A 75 -5.61 -22.52 -3.88
C ASN A 75 -5.75 -21.77 -5.21
N THR A 76 -4.66 -21.25 -5.78
CA THR A 76 -4.66 -20.54 -7.07
C THR A 76 -4.13 -21.45 -8.19
N PRO A 77 -4.48 -21.20 -9.47
CA PRO A 77 -4.05 -22.06 -10.58
C PRO A 77 -2.53 -22.21 -10.71
N ASN A 78 -1.78 -21.12 -10.54
CA ASN A 78 -0.33 -21.08 -10.73
C ASN A 78 0.46 -20.90 -9.42
N GLY A 79 -0.17 -21.09 -8.25
CA GLY A 79 0.48 -20.97 -6.94
C GLY A 79 1.81 -21.72 -6.80
N PRO A 80 1.97 -22.95 -7.33
CA PRO A 80 3.25 -23.66 -7.28
C PRO A 80 4.43 -22.95 -7.97
N LEU A 81 4.18 -22.00 -8.87
CA LEU A 81 5.24 -21.19 -9.50
C LEU A 81 5.83 -20.13 -8.56
N PHE A 82 5.18 -19.87 -7.42
CA PHE A 82 5.56 -18.85 -6.44
C PHE A 82 5.98 -19.50 -5.11
N PRO A 83 7.09 -20.27 -5.05
CA PRO A 83 7.43 -21.14 -3.93
C PRO A 83 7.72 -20.40 -2.61
N THR A 84 8.01 -19.11 -2.68
CA THR A 84 8.27 -18.24 -1.53
C THR A 84 7.01 -17.54 -1.02
N ALA A 85 5.92 -17.57 -1.77
CA ALA A 85 4.68 -16.92 -1.38
C ALA A 85 3.98 -17.71 -0.27
N THR A 86 3.43 -16.99 0.71
CA THR A 86 2.60 -17.53 1.78
C THR A 86 1.14 -17.10 1.65
N MET A 87 0.88 -16.05 0.88
CA MET A 87 -0.43 -15.46 0.66
C MET A 87 -0.62 -15.09 -0.82
N ALA A 88 -1.84 -15.21 -1.31
CA ALA A 88 -2.25 -14.74 -2.62
C ALA A 88 -3.47 -13.80 -2.47
N GLU A 89 -3.39 -12.64 -3.12
CA GLU A 89 -4.50 -11.72 -3.32
C GLU A 89 -5.12 -12.01 -4.70
N VAL A 90 -6.36 -12.47 -4.72
CA VAL A 90 -7.09 -12.79 -5.94
C VAL A 90 -8.06 -11.64 -6.23
N SER A 91 -7.82 -10.95 -7.35
CA SER A 91 -8.72 -9.97 -7.93
C SER A 91 -9.31 -10.48 -9.26
N ASN A 92 -10.16 -9.69 -9.90
CA ASN A 92 -10.76 -10.04 -11.19
C ASN A 92 -9.77 -10.03 -12.38
N ALA A 93 -8.64 -9.34 -12.26
CA ALA A 93 -7.70 -9.13 -13.37
C ALA A 93 -6.34 -9.79 -13.15
N VAL A 94 -5.87 -9.87 -11.90
CA VAL A 94 -4.53 -10.36 -11.57
C VAL A 94 -4.55 -11.05 -10.22
N ILE A 95 -3.77 -12.13 -10.10
CA ILE A 95 -3.43 -12.72 -8.82
C ILE A 95 -2.06 -12.18 -8.40
N GLN A 96 -2.00 -11.53 -7.24
CA GLN A 96 -0.75 -11.06 -6.65
C GLN A 96 -0.32 -12.02 -5.56
N TYR A 97 0.97 -12.36 -5.53
CA TYR A 97 1.54 -13.28 -4.55
C TYR A 97 2.45 -12.53 -3.60
N TYR A 98 2.37 -12.89 -2.32
CA TYR A 98 3.11 -12.23 -1.26
C TYR A 98 3.78 -13.25 -0.34
N ARG A 99 5.01 -12.96 0.06
CA ARG A 99 5.65 -13.59 1.22
C ARG A 99 5.38 -12.71 2.43
N VAL A 100 4.65 -13.24 3.40
CA VAL A 100 4.34 -12.56 4.65
C VAL A 100 5.18 -13.20 5.75
N ALA A 101 6.03 -12.40 6.39
CA ALA A 101 6.94 -12.84 7.44
C ALA A 101 7.08 -11.77 8.53
N SER A 102 7.84 -12.08 9.58
CA SER A 102 8.02 -11.18 10.73
C SER A 102 8.67 -9.84 10.40
N ASP A 103 9.39 -9.77 9.27
CA ASP A 103 10.07 -8.56 8.77
C ASP A 103 9.19 -7.73 7.82
N GLY A 104 8.05 -8.26 7.34
CA GLY A 104 7.14 -7.50 6.47
C GLY A 104 6.30 -8.34 5.52
N ILE A 105 5.59 -7.63 4.65
CA ILE A 105 4.89 -8.13 3.47
C ILE A 105 5.79 -7.84 2.26
N HIS A 106 6.19 -8.90 1.56
CA HIS A 106 7.08 -8.82 0.40
C HIS A 106 6.36 -9.28 -0.86
N PHE A 107 6.46 -8.52 -1.95
CA PHE A 107 5.79 -8.80 -3.21
C PHE A 107 6.54 -9.92 -3.96
N ALA A 108 5.97 -11.12 -3.92
CA ALA A 108 6.57 -12.33 -4.49
C ALA A 108 6.39 -12.43 -6.00
N GLY A 109 5.44 -11.69 -6.57
CA GLY A 109 5.16 -11.69 -8.00
C GLY A 109 3.69 -11.60 -8.33
N SER A 110 3.36 -11.74 -9.61
CA SER A 110 1.98 -11.65 -10.11
C SER A 110 1.73 -12.62 -11.25
N ASP A 111 0.45 -12.94 -11.46
CA ASP A 111 -0.04 -13.76 -12.55
C ASP A 111 -1.34 -13.16 -13.09
N ASP A 112 -1.34 -12.78 -14.37
CA ASP A 112 -2.52 -12.24 -15.08
C ASP A 112 -3.20 -13.29 -15.98
N GLY A 113 -2.81 -14.56 -15.85
CA GLY A 113 -3.29 -15.66 -16.68
C GLY A 113 -2.56 -15.80 -18.03
N THR A 114 -1.75 -14.81 -18.41
CA THR A 114 -0.91 -14.83 -19.62
C THR A 114 0.58 -14.94 -19.32
N SER A 115 1.02 -14.29 -18.24
CA SER A 115 2.41 -14.30 -17.78
C SER A 115 2.46 -14.43 -16.25
N ALA A 116 3.20 -15.43 -15.79
CA ALA A 116 3.60 -15.55 -14.38
C ALA A 116 4.95 -14.85 -14.18
N ILE A 117 4.96 -13.79 -13.38
CA ILE A 117 6.13 -12.97 -13.09
C ILE A 117 6.55 -13.27 -11.65
N VAL A 118 7.59 -14.09 -11.47
CA VAL A 118 8.09 -14.47 -10.14
C VAL A 118 9.26 -13.58 -9.76
N HIS A 119 9.14 -12.84 -8.66
CA HIS A 119 10.20 -11.93 -8.19
C HIS A 119 11.23 -12.62 -7.29
N ALA A 120 12.51 -12.44 -7.63
CA ALA A 120 13.67 -12.84 -6.83
C ALA A 120 14.86 -11.88 -7.10
N PRO A 121 15.24 -10.98 -6.17
CA PRO A 121 14.64 -10.76 -4.85
C PRO A 121 13.22 -10.17 -4.92
N GLN A 122 12.53 -10.17 -3.78
CA GLN A 122 11.18 -9.62 -3.62
C GLN A 122 11.27 -8.21 -3.04
N GLY A 123 10.50 -7.28 -3.60
CA GLY A 123 10.36 -5.93 -3.02
C GLY A 123 9.51 -5.95 -1.76
N THR A 124 9.87 -5.19 -0.74
CA THR A 124 9.07 -5.01 0.47
C THR A 124 7.94 -4.03 0.20
N TYR A 125 6.69 -4.51 0.26
CA TYR A 125 5.48 -3.68 0.16
C TYR A 125 5.24 -2.91 1.46
N LEU A 126 5.37 -3.58 2.61
CA LEU A 126 5.19 -2.98 3.93
C LEU A 126 6.11 -3.68 4.95
N PRO A 127 7.12 -3.00 5.53
CA PRO A 127 7.96 -3.60 6.57
C PRO A 127 7.19 -3.77 7.89
N PHE A 128 7.60 -4.71 8.72
CA PHE A 128 7.10 -4.85 10.08
C PHE A 128 8.22 -4.77 11.12
N PRO A 129 8.01 -4.04 12.25
CA PRO A 129 6.93 -3.07 12.45
C PRO A 129 7.09 -1.83 11.55
N CYS A 130 5.98 -1.17 11.21
CA CYS A 130 5.96 0.13 10.52
C CYS A 130 5.28 1.19 11.40
N THR A 131 6.00 2.28 11.64
CA THR A 131 5.58 3.45 12.45
C THR A 131 5.92 4.73 11.71
N ILE A 132 5.50 5.91 12.19
CA ILE A 132 5.93 7.17 11.58
C ILE A 132 7.47 7.23 11.48
N GLY A 133 7.97 7.67 10.34
CA GLY A 133 9.40 7.77 10.06
C GLY A 133 10.07 6.48 9.61
N THR A 134 9.37 5.33 9.59
CA THR A 134 9.90 4.11 8.96
C THR A 134 10.15 4.37 7.48
N THR A 135 11.36 4.06 7.00
CA THR A 135 11.75 4.14 5.59
C THR A 135 12.33 2.81 5.12
N TRP A 136 12.13 2.49 3.84
CA TRP A 136 12.73 1.33 3.22
C TRP A 136 12.94 1.54 1.72
N ALA A 137 13.90 0.81 1.16
CA ALA A 137 14.10 0.65 -0.26
C ALA A 137 14.67 -0.75 -0.49
N THR A 138 14.05 -1.52 -1.38
CA THR A 138 14.39 -2.93 -1.61
C THR A 138 14.35 -3.24 -3.10
N PRO A 139 15.33 -4.00 -3.63
CA PRO A 139 15.31 -4.40 -5.02
C PRO A 139 14.23 -5.45 -5.28
N GLN A 140 13.73 -5.48 -6.50
CA GLN A 140 12.90 -6.58 -7.00
C GLN A 140 13.24 -6.87 -8.46
N ASN A 141 13.45 -8.14 -8.79
CA ASN A 141 13.85 -8.55 -10.14
C ASN A 141 13.03 -9.75 -10.57
N ALA A 142 12.81 -9.91 -11.88
CA ALA A 142 12.24 -11.12 -12.45
C ALA A 142 12.82 -11.41 -13.83
N THR A 143 12.71 -12.67 -14.25
CA THR A 143 12.85 -13.05 -15.65
C THR A 143 11.63 -13.88 -16.02
N PHE A 144 10.90 -13.47 -17.06
CA PHE A 144 9.67 -14.11 -17.48
C PHE A 144 9.52 -14.05 -19.00
N THR A 145 8.50 -14.72 -19.52
CA THR A 145 8.20 -14.71 -20.96
C THR A 145 6.92 -13.91 -21.21
N PHE A 146 6.97 -12.98 -22.17
CA PHE A 146 5.83 -12.22 -22.64
C PHE A 146 5.78 -12.28 -24.17
N GLN A 147 4.66 -12.79 -24.71
CA GLN A 147 4.46 -12.99 -26.15
C GLN A 147 5.64 -13.72 -26.84
N GLY A 148 6.21 -14.73 -26.18
CA GLY A 148 7.32 -15.54 -26.69
C GLY A 148 8.71 -14.91 -26.55
N ASN A 149 8.82 -13.68 -26.02
CA ASN A 149 10.09 -13.02 -25.76
C ASN A 149 10.47 -13.12 -24.29
N THR A 150 11.76 -13.30 -24.01
CA THR A 150 12.30 -13.18 -22.65
C THR A 150 12.30 -11.71 -22.25
N VAL A 151 11.74 -11.43 -21.07
CA VAL A 151 11.76 -10.12 -20.43
C VAL A 151 12.61 -10.21 -19.18
N VAL A 152 13.56 -9.29 -19.02
CA VAL A 152 14.34 -9.12 -17.79
C VAL A 152 13.81 -7.89 -17.08
N ARG A 153 13.19 -8.09 -15.92
CA ARG A 153 12.72 -7.02 -15.05
C ARG A 153 13.75 -6.70 -13.98
N THR A 154 14.06 -5.43 -13.84
CA THR A 154 14.75 -4.88 -12.66
C THR A 154 13.89 -3.80 -12.03
N GLY A 155 14.03 -3.57 -10.74
CA GLY A 155 13.20 -2.57 -10.07
C GLY A 155 13.52 -2.37 -8.60
N THR A 156 12.89 -1.36 -8.04
CA THR A 156 12.97 -1.00 -6.62
C THR A 156 11.57 -0.74 -6.08
N PHE A 157 11.29 -1.27 -4.89
CA PHE A 157 10.15 -0.87 -4.08
C PHE A 157 10.68 -0.08 -2.89
N SER A 158 10.21 1.16 -2.72
CA SER A 158 10.58 2.04 -1.63
C SER A 158 9.37 2.65 -0.96
N GLY A 159 9.53 3.09 0.29
CA GLY A 159 8.47 3.79 0.98
C GLY A 159 8.93 4.50 2.24
N GLN A 160 8.08 5.42 2.68
CA GLN A 160 8.21 6.19 3.88
C GLN A 160 6.84 6.31 4.55
N ALA A 161 6.74 5.88 5.80
CA ALA A 161 5.63 6.23 6.67
C ALA A 161 5.77 7.71 7.04
N ASP A 162 5.13 8.59 6.27
CA ASP A 162 5.45 10.01 6.21
C ASP A 162 4.45 10.90 6.96
N GLY A 163 3.31 10.37 7.38
CA GLY A 163 2.32 11.11 8.15
C GLY A 163 1.44 10.22 9.03
N HIS A 164 0.85 10.81 10.07
CA HIS A 164 -0.21 10.18 10.86
C HIS A 164 -1.32 11.17 11.18
N GLY A 165 -2.56 10.69 11.28
CA GLY A 165 -3.70 11.60 11.42
C GLY A 165 -5.07 10.95 11.34
N THR A 166 -6.05 11.77 10.92
CA THR A 166 -7.44 11.39 10.70
C THR A 166 -7.73 11.40 9.20
N LEU A 167 -8.41 10.36 8.71
CA LEU A 167 -8.86 10.24 7.34
C LEU A 167 -10.37 10.45 7.25
N LEU A 168 -10.83 11.43 6.47
CA LEU A 168 -12.24 11.60 6.16
C LEU A 168 -12.55 10.81 4.88
N MET A 169 -13.40 9.80 4.98
CA MET A 169 -13.88 8.97 3.88
C MET A 169 -15.33 9.31 3.56
N PRO A 170 -15.86 8.91 2.38
CA PRO A 170 -17.28 9.15 2.05
C PRO A 170 -18.25 8.59 3.10
N GLY A 171 -17.87 7.51 3.79
CA GLY A 171 -18.68 6.84 4.82
C GLY A 171 -18.45 7.31 6.27
N GLY A 172 -17.47 8.18 6.53
CA GLY A 172 -17.17 8.61 7.90
C GLY A 172 -15.72 9.03 8.14
N SER A 173 -15.39 9.29 9.41
CA SER A 173 -14.05 9.71 9.83
C SER A 173 -13.33 8.57 10.54
N ILE A 174 -12.06 8.37 10.18
CA ILE A 174 -11.20 7.30 10.69
C ILE A 174 -10.01 7.93 11.40
N PRO A 175 -9.94 7.86 12.74
CA PRO A 175 -8.78 8.34 13.49
C PRO A 175 -7.60 7.34 13.40
N ASN A 176 -6.43 7.77 13.86
CA ASN A 176 -5.24 6.91 14.04
C ASN A 176 -4.79 6.19 12.76
N VAL A 177 -4.73 6.93 11.66
CA VAL A 177 -4.29 6.46 10.36
C VAL A 177 -2.79 6.74 10.17
N LEU A 178 -2.05 5.76 9.67
CA LEU A 178 -0.67 5.93 9.19
C LEU A 178 -0.71 6.13 7.68
N ARG A 179 -0.05 7.16 7.17
CA ARG A 179 0.17 7.32 5.74
C ARG A 179 1.54 6.79 5.36
N VAL A 180 1.58 5.99 4.30
CA VAL A 180 2.78 5.52 3.63
C VAL A 180 2.82 6.13 2.24
N HIS A 181 3.83 6.95 1.97
CA HIS A 181 4.21 7.31 0.61
C HIS A 181 5.14 6.22 0.08
N TRP A 182 4.77 5.55 -1.01
CA TRP A 182 5.54 4.49 -1.62
C TRP A 182 5.81 4.77 -3.09
N ILE A 183 6.98 4.32 -3.55
CA ILE A 183 7.39 4.42 -4.95
C ILE A 183 7.84 3.03 -5.40
N HIS A 184 7.26 2.56 -6.49
CA HIS A 184 7.58 1.30 -7.14
C HIS A 184 8.02 1.58 -8.58
N GLU A 185 9.30 1.35 -8.83
CA GLU A 185 9.92 1.53 -10.14
C GLU A 185 10.31 0.17 -10.70
N VAL A 186 9.93 -0.09 -11.94
CA VAL A 186 10.35 -1.28 -12.69
C VAL A 186 10.78 -0.90 -14.10
N GLU A 187 11.79 -1.59 -14.57
CA GLU A 187 12.29 -1.55 -15.93
C GLU A 187 12.19 -2.95 -16.51
N ASP A 188 11.44 -3.09 -17.61
CA ASP A 188 11.31 -4.32 -18.38
C ASP A 188 12.14 -4.21 -19.66
N ASP A 189 13.23 -4.98 -19.72
CA ASP A 189 14.08 -5.10 -20.91
C ASP A 189 13.63 -6.31 -21.75
N MET A 190 13.18 -6.04 -22.98
CA MET A 190 12.78 -7.04 -23.96
C MET A 190 13.85 -7.24 -25.06
N ASN A 191 15.08 -6.76 -24.85
CA ASN A 191 16.24 -6.76 -25.74
C ASN A 191 16.15 -5.83 -26.96
N PHE A 192 14.97 -5.57 -27.50
CA PHE A 192 14.78 -4.61 -28.62
C PHE A 192 14.25 -3.25 -28.17
N PHE A 193 13.69 -3.16 -26.97
CA PHE A 193 13.27 -1.93 -26.32
C PHE A 193 13.13 -2.17 -24.81
N THR A 194 13.03 -1.06 -24.08
CA THR A 194 12.89 -1.03 -22.63
C THR A 194 11.62 -0.26 -22.28
N ILE A 195 10.89 -0.76 -21.29
CA ILE A 195 9.72 -0.08 -20.72
C ILE A 195 10.04 0.27 -19.27
N SER A 196 9.97 1.55 -18.92
CA SER A 196 10.10 1.99 -17.53
C SER A 196 8.71 2.32 -16.99
N THR A 197 8.35 1.75 -15.84
CA THR A 197 7.09 2.04 -15.14
C THR A 197 7.39 2.53 -13.73
N THR A 198 6.81 3.65 -13.36
CA THR A 198 6.86 4.21 -12.00
C THR A 198 5.45 4.32 -11.46
N TYR A 199 5.21 3.72 -10.30
CA TYR A 199 4.04 4.00 -9.47
C TYR A 199 4.46 4.84 -8.28
N ASP A 200 3.78 5.98 -8.10
CA ASP A 200 3.90 6.86 -6.95
C ASP A 200 2.56 6.83 -6.21
N GLY A 201 2.55 6.31 -4.98
CA GLY A 201 1.33 6.02 -4.24
C GLY A 201 1.33 6.53 -2.81
N PHE A 202 0.18 7.02 -2.36
CA PHE A 202 -0.07 7.42 -0.98
C PHE A 202 -1.12 6.50 -0.38
N ALA A 203 -0.71 5.60 0.50
CA ALA A 203 -1.55 4.58 1.12
C ALA A 203 -1.87 4.92 2.59
N TYR A 204 -3.13 4.77 3.00
CA TYR A 204 -3.62 5.10 4.33
C TYR A 204 -3.97 3.83 5.09
N PHE A 205 -3.16 3.46 6.07
CA PHE A 205 -3.29 2.24 6.85
C PHE A 205 -3.88 2.50 8.24
N VAL A 206 -4.62 1.51 8.74
CA VAL A 206 -5.04 1.40 10.13
C VAL A 206 -4.53 0.09 10.72
N ALA A 207 -4.31 0.04 12.03
CA ALA A 207 -4.02 -1.23 12.71
C ALA A 207 -5.25 -2.14 12.64
N GLY A 208 -5.05 -3.44 12.40
CA GLY A 208 -6.14 -4.42 12.28
C GLY A 208 -6.58 -4.73 10.85
N GLN A 209 -6.13 -3.94 9.87
CA GLN A 209 -6.49 -4.12 8.46
C GLN A 209 -5.23 -4.35 7.60
N ALA A 210 -5.16 -5.48 6.92
CA ALA A 210 -3.96 -5.89 6.19
C ALA A 210 -3.67 -5.05 4.93
N HIS A 211 -4.72 -4.50 4.34
CA HIS A 211 -4.67 -3.62 3.17
C HIS A 211 -4.98 -2.19 3.61
N PRO A 212 -4.52 -1.17 2.87
CA PRO A 212 -4.85 0.20 3.19
C PRO A 212 -6.34 0.49 2.96
N VAL A 213 -6.88 1.41 3.74
CA VAL A 213 -8.25 1.89 3.63
C VAL A 213 -8.45 2.62 2.31
N ALA A 214 -7.46 3.42 1.91
CA ALA A 214 -7.44 4.16 0.65
C ALA A 214 -6.02 4.26 0.11
N GLU A 215 -5.89 4.41 -1.20
CA GLU A 215 -4.66 4.77 -1.87
C GLU A 215 -4.91 5.73 -3.03
N MET A 216 -4.07 6.76 -3.14
CA MET A 216 -3.99 7.64 -4.31
C MET A 216 -2.74 7.28 -5.12
N VAL A 217 -2.89 6.91 -6.39
CA VAL A 217 -1.80 6.37 -7.20
C VAL A 217 -1.65 7.16 -8.50
N THR A 218 -0.41 7.55 -8.80
CA THR A 218 0.02 8.02 -10.11
C THR A 218 0.91 6.95 -10.73
N ALA A 219 0.49 6.41 -11.87
CA ALA A 219 1.26 5.46 -12.66
C ALA A 219 1.80 6.18 -13.90
N SER A 220 3.11 6.12 -14.11
CA SER A 220 3.79 6.67 -15.28
C SER A 220 4.50 5.55 -16.02
N ILE A 221 4.33 5.48 -17.34
CA ILE A 221 4.96 4.48 -18.20
C ILE A 221 5.70 5.20 -19.32
N ASP A 222 6.98 4.89 -19.51
CA ASP A 222 7.82 5.38 -20.61
C ASP A 222 8.23 4.23 -21.52
N PHE A 223 8.01 4.41 -22.82
CA PHE A 223 8.33 3.46 -23.88
C PHE A 223 9.46 3.98 -24.81
N GLY A 224 10.34 4.84 -24.31
CA GLY A 224 11.48 5.39 -25.06
C GLY A 224 11.12 6.46 -26.10
N GLY A 225 9.85 6.89 -26.13
CA GLY A 225 9.32 7.90 -27.03
C GLY A 225 8.39 8.92 -26.36
N GLY A 226 8.25 8.84 -25.03
CA GLY A 226 7.41 9.73 -24.23
C GLY A 226 6.75 9.00 -23.06
N THR A 227 6.50 9.76 -21.99
CA THR A 227 5.85 9.25 -20.78
C THR A 227 4.33 9.41 -20.86
N GLN A 228 3.59 8.33 -20.58
CA GLN A 228 2.16 8.34 -20.37
C GLN A 228 1.88 8.28 -18.86
N THR A 229 1.03 9.17 -18.36
CA THR A 229 0.66 9.19 -16.94
C THR A 229 -0.82 8.93 -16.77
N ARG A 230 -1.16 8.03 -15.84
CA ARG A 230 -2.52 7.73 -15.41
C ARG A 230 -2.60 7.89 -13.90
N GLN A 231 -3.65 8.56 -13.43
CA GLN A 231 -3.92 8.70 -12.01
C GLN A 231 -5.25 8.01 -11.66
N PHE A 232 -5.30 7.41 -10.49
CA PHE A 232 -6.51 6.80 -9.95
C PHE A 232 -6.47 6.75 -8.42
N SER A 233 -7.64 6.56 -7.83
CA SER A 233 -7.79 6.21 -6.42
C SER A 233 -8.31 4.78 -6.29
N ARG A 234 -7.99 4.12 -5.18
CA ARG A 234 -8.61 2.85 -4.77
C ARG A 234 -8.88 2.85 -3.27
N TRP A 235 -9.99 2.29 -2.82
CA TRP A 235 -10.34 2.26 -1.39
C TRP A 235 -11.33 1.14 -1.05
N THR A 236 -11.48 0.84 0.23
CA THR A 236 -12.48 -0.11 0.75
C THR A 236 -13.70 0.62 1.28
N SER A 237 -14.91 0.11 1.00
CA SER A 237 -16.18 0.74 1.44
C SER A 237 -16.45 0.58 2.93
N ASP A 238 -16.01 -0.53 3.52
CA ASP A 238 -16.43 -0.94 4.85
C ASP A 238 -15.21 -0.92 5.77
N ILE A 239 -15.21 0.04 6.69
CA ILE A 239 -14.35 -0.05 7.87
C ILE A 239 -14.96 -1.18 8.68
N SER A 240 -14.35 -2.37 8.68
CA SER A 240 -14.68 -3.38 9.68
C SER A 240 -14.23 -2.80 11.03
N THR A 241 -15.16 -2.19 11.76
CA THR A 241 -14.96 -1.80 13.15
C THR A 241 -14.94 -3.02 14.06
#